data_AF-A0A536P394-F1
#
_entry.id   AF-A0A536P394-F1
#
_cell.length_a   1.000
_cell.length_b   1.000
_cell.length_c   1.000
_cell.angle_alpha   90.00
_cell.angle_beta   90.00
_cell.angle_gamma   90.00
#
_symmetry.space_group_name_H-M   'P 1'
#
loop_
_entity.id
_entity.type
_entity.pdbx_description
1 polymer ?
#
loop_
_entity_poly.entity_id
_entity_poly.type
_entity_poly.pdbx_seq_one_letter_code
_entity_poly.pdbx_strand_id
1 'polypeptide(L)'
;MICVMQGRDRHIKWAREDGGSVPGRARIRAIDSRELGPGDIAWLPPPPGDIHSQQGIGQPAWELVYFGRDPTRAPRLYFDPDRGLVEERSPV
;
A
#
# COMPACT_ATOMS: atom_id res chain seq x y z
N MET A 1 -6.24 8.87 2.35
CA MET A 1 -5.51 9.55 1.25
C MET A 1 -4.11 9.87 1.71
N ILE A 2 -3.17 9.98 0.77
CA ILE A 2 -1.78 10.38 1.02
C ILE A 2 -1.54 11.67 0.23
N CYS A 3 -0.82 12.62 0.83
CA CYS A 3 -0.28 13.79 0.15
C CYS A 3 1.23 13.86 0.41
N VAL A 4 2.02 13.94 -0.66
CA VAL A 4 3.48 14.10 -0.51
C VAL A 4 3.78 15.54 -0.11
N MET A 5 4.52 15.72 0.97
CA MET A 5 4.88 17.03 1.52
C MET A 5 6.31 17.43 1.11
N GLN A 6 7.22 16.46 1.01
CA GLN A 6 8.62 16.69 0.63
C GLN A 6 9.22 15.41 0.04
N GLY A 7 10.19 15.56 -0.88
CA GLY A 7 10.84 14.43 -1.54
C GLY A 7 10.00 13.86 -2.69
N ARG A 8 10.28 12.62 -3.08
CA ARG A 8 9.50 11.87 -4.09
C ARG A 8 9.18 10.47 -3.59
N ASP A 9 7.94 10.05 -3.75
CA ASP A 9 7.48 8.71 -3.43
C ASP A 9 7.19 7.89 -4.69
N ARG A 10 7.63 6.63 -4.72
CA ARG A 10 7.15 5.65 -5.69
C ARG A 10 5.94 4.95 -5.10
N HIS A 11 4.75 5.37 -5.54
CA HIS A 11 3.50 4.78 -5.14
C HIS A 11 3.06 3.70 -6.15
N ILE A 12 2.83 2.48 -5.68
CA ILE A 12 2.35 1.37 -6.50
C ILE A 12 1.02 0.88 -5.93
N LYS A 13 0.01 0.72 -6.78
CA LYS A 13 -1.23 0.00 -6.44
C LYS A 13 -1.18 -1.41 -6.97
N TRP A 14 -1.69 -2.33 -6.17
CA TRP A 14 -1.72 -3.75 -6.47
C TRP A 14 -3.15 -4.26 -6.46
N ALA A 15 -3.42 -5.29 -7.26
CA ALA A 15 -4.65 -6.06 -7.20
C ALA A 15 -4.33 -7.51 -6.87
N ARG A 16 -5.19 -8.14 -6.07
CA ARG A 16 -5.14 -9.58 -5.86
C ARG A 16 -5.64 -10.31 -7.11
N GLU A 17 -4.93 -11.35 -7.52
CA GLU A 17 -5.28 -12.17 -8.69
C GLU A 17 -5.86 -13.54 -8.29
N ASP A 18 -5.77 -13.91 -7.02
CA ASP A 18 -6.36 -15.13 -6.48
C ASP A 18 -7.58 -14.86 -5.60
N GLY A 19 -8.32 -15.94 -5.30
CA GLY A 19 -9.49 -15.90 -4.43
C GLY A 19 -9.18 -15.85 -2.94
N GLY A 20 -7.90 -15.79 -2.54
CA GLY A 20 -7.50 -15.75 -1.13
C GLY A 20 -7.83 -17.00 -0.30
N SER A 21 -8.09 -18.14 -0.94
CA SER A 21 -8.54 -19.38 -0.29
C SER A 21 -7.42 -20.22 0.35
N VAL A 22 -6.15 -19.93 0.03
CA VAL A 22 -5.00 -20.67 0.56
C VAL A 22 -4.32 -19.84 1.64
N PRO A 23 -4.36 -20.26 2.92
CA PRO A 23 -3.72 -19.55 4.01
C PRO A 23 -2.23 -19.31 3.74
N GLY A 24 -1.76 -18.09 4.04
CA GLY A 24 -0.36 -17.70 3.85
C GLY A 24 0.07 -17.47 2.40
N ARG A 25 -0.83 -17.62 1.41
CA ARG A 25 -0.55 -17.40 -0.01
C ARG A 25 -1.36 -16.24 -0.59
N ALA A 26 -0.70 -15.47 -1.44
CA ALA A 26 -1.35 -14.46 -2.26
C ALA A 26 -0.56 -14.22 -3.54
N ARG A 27 -1.24 -14.16 -4.68
CA ARG A 27 -0.73 -13.59 -5.93
C ARG A 27 -1.33 -12.20 -6.12
N ILE A 28 -0.47 -11.23 -6.32
CA ILE A 28 -0.85 -9.84 -6.59
C ILE A 28 -0.11 -9.33 -7.82
N ARG A 29 -0.73 -8.39 -8.55
CA ARG A 29 -0.14 -7.72 -9.71
C ARG A 29 -0.20 -6.21 -9.54
N ALA A 30 0.87 -5.52 -9.92
CA ALA A 30 0.86 -4.06 -10.01
C ALA A 30 -0.13 -3.61 -11.10
N ILE A 31 -1.05 -2.73 -10.73
CA ILE A 31 -2.08 -2.18 -11.62
C ILE A 31 -1.89 -0.69 -11.92
N ASP A 32 -1.09 0.00 -11.10
CA ASP A 32 -0.70 1.39 -11.30
C ASP A 32 0.65 1.63 -10.61
N SER A 33 1.54 2.39 -11.24
CA SER A 33 2.83 2.79 -10.66
C SER A 33 3.11 4.23 -11.05
N ARG A 34 3.29 5.07 -10.03
CA ARG A 34 3.47 6.51 -10.18
C ARG A 34 4.61 6.99 -9.32
N GLU A 35 5.35 7.97 -9.81
CA GLU A 35 6.23 8.78 -8.97
C GLU A 35 5.46 10.04 -8.58
N LEU A 36 5.32 10.27 -7.28
CA LEU A 36 4.58 11.38 -6.69
C LEU A 36 5.57 12.40 -6.13
N GLY A 37 5.39 13.67 -6.49
CA GLY A 37 6.13 14.80 -5.97
C GLY A 37 5.32 15.62 -4.96
N PRO A 38 5.91 16.67 -4.34
CA PRO A 38 5.22 17.49 -3.36
C PRO A 38 3.91 18.09 -3.90
N GLY A 39 2.82 17.94 -3.13
CA GLY A 39 1.47 18.33 -3.52
C GLY A 39 0.68 17.25 -4.25
N ASP A 40 1.33 16.20 -4.77
CA ASP A 40 0.63 15.09 -5.39
C ASP A 40 -0.12 14.26 -4.36
N ILE A 41 -1.31 13.80 -4.77
CA ILE A 41 -2.23 13.03 -3.94
C ILE A 41 -2.40 11.63 -4.51
N ALA A 42 -2.36 10.63 -3.60
CA ALA A 42 -2.83 9.28 -3.85
C ALA A 42 -4.08 8.96 -3.05
N TRP A 43 -5.11 8.49 -3.76
CA TRP A 43 -6.32 7.95 -3.15
C TRP A 43 -6.16 6.46 -2.86
N LEU A 44 -6.39 6.11 -1.59
CA LEU A 44 -6.46 4.75 -1.07
C LEU A 44 -7.93 4.35 -0.97
N PRO A 45 -8.46 3.52 -1.89
CA PRO A 45 -9.84 3.06 -1.82
C PRO A 45 -9.97 2.03 -0.67
N PRO A 46 -11.20 1.75 -0.19
CA PRO A 46 -11.40 0.70 0.79
C PRO A 46 -11.00 -0.69 0.24
N PRO A 47 -10.76 -1.69 1.12
CA PRO A 47 -10.60 -3.08 0.70
C PRO A 47 -11.75 -3.53 -0.22
N PRO A 48 -11.45 -4.32 -1.28
CA PRO A 48 -10.16 -4.95 -1.57
C PRO A 48 -9.16 -4.07 -2.35
N GLY A 49 -9.49 -2.83 -2.71
CA GLY A 49 -8.64 -1.97 -3.55
C GLY A 49 -7.45 -1.31 -2.83
N ASP A 50 -7.28 -1.60 -1.54
CA ASP A 50 -6.35 -0.90 -0.64
C ASP A 50 -4.94 -1.53 -0.59
N ILE A 51 -4.57 -2.39 -1.56
CA ILE A 51 -3.23 -2.97 -1.59
C ILE A 51 -2.28 -1.99 -2.29
N HIS A 52 -1.33 -1.44 -1.54
CA HIS A 52 -0.39 -0.43 -2.04
C HIS A 52 0.99 -0.57 -1.39
N SER A 53 2.00 -0.01 -2.04
CA SER A 53 3.36 0.12 -1.51
C SER A 53 3.94 1.47 -1.86
N GLN A 54 4.84 1.95 -1.00
CA GLN A 54 5.44 3.28 -1.07
C GLN A 54 6.94 3.16 -0.80
N GLN A 55 7.73 3.98 -1.48
CA GLN A 55 9.18 3.97 -1.37
C GLN A 55 9.76 5.32 -1.80
N GLY A 56 10.44 6.00 -0.88
CA GLY A 56 11.17 7.23 -1.20
C GLY A 56 12.22 7.00 -2.29
N ILE A 57 12.32 7.95 -3.23
CA ILE A 57 13.23 7.89 -4.38
C ILE A 57 14.41 8.85 -4.18
N GLY A 58 15.61 8.29 -4.05
CA GLY A 58 16.89 9.03 -3.99
C GLY A 58 17.16 9.78 -2.69
N GLN A 59 16.11 10.12 -1.95
CA GLN A 59 16.15 10.81 -0.64
C GLN A 59 14.89 10.45 0.16
N PRO A 60 14.84 10.78 1.47
CA PRO A 60 13.62 10.62 2.25
C PRO A 60 12.42 11.35 1.63
N ALA A 61 11.27 10.70 1.63
CA ALA A 61 9.98 11.29 1.30
C ALA A 61 9.17 11.47 2.58
N TRP A 62 8.48 12.60 2.69
CA TRP A 62 7.61 12.93 3.82
C TRP A 62 6.20 13.08 3.30
N GLU A 63 5.25 12.47 3.99
CA GLU A 63 3.88 12.39 3.55
C GLU A 63 2.92 12.67 4.71
N LEU A 64 1.80 13.31 4.37
CA LEU A 64 0.65 13.42 5.24
C LEU A 64 -0.36 12.34 4.85
N VAL A 65 -0.68 11.45 5.78
CA VAL A 65 -1.68 10.39 5.57
C VAL A 65 -2.94 10.69 6.38
N TYR A 66 -4.07 10.81 5.68
CA TYR A 66 -5.37 11.05 6.29
C TYR A 66 -6.26 9.80 6.19
N PHE A 67 -6.67 9.29 7.35
CA PHE A 67 -7.53 8.13 7.47
C PHE A 67 -8.94 8.52 7.92
N GLY A 68 -9.97 7.97 7.26
CA GLY A 68 -11.36 8.11 7.69
C GLY A 68 -11.77 7.19 8.86
N ARG A 69 -10.86 6.31 9.30
CA ARG A 69 -11.03 5.39 10.42
C ARG A 69 -9.67 5.16 11.08
N ASP A 70 -9.66 4.79 12.36
CA ASP A 70 -8.43 4.45 13.05
C ASP A 70 -7.80 3.18 12.43
N PRO A 71 -6.64 3.28 11.77
CA PRO A 71 -6.05 2.18 11.03
C PRO A 71 -5.23 1.26 11.96
N THR A 72 -5.24 1.51 13.28
CA THR A 72 -4.61 0.68 14.32
C THR A 72 -5.60 -0.24 15.03
N ARG A 73 -6.88 -0.28 14.62
CA ARG A 73 -7.91 -1.10 15.28
C ARG A 73 -8.14 -2.48 14.67
N ALA A 74 -7.55 -2.75 13.52
CA ALA A 74 -7.74 -4.01 12.79
C ALA A 74 -6.41 -4.52 12.25
N PRO A 75 -6.20 -5.85 12.23
CA PRO A 75 -5.00 -6.43 11.64
C PRO A 75 -4.89 -6.06 10.16
N ARG A 76 -3.65 -6.10 9.66
CA ARG A 76 -3.34 -5.78 8.26
C ARG A 76 -2.66 -6.94 7.58
N LEU A 77 -2.92 -7.08 6.30
CA LEU A 77 -2.23 -8.03 5.44
C LEU A 77 -0.99 -7.37 4.81
N TYR A 78 0.14 -8.04 4.91
CA TYR A 78 1.39 -7.70 4.26
C TYR A 78 1.67 -8.73 3.18
N PHE A 79 1.89 -8.26 1.95
CA PHE A 79 2.04 -9.10 0.77
C PHE A 79 3.48 -9.09 0.28
N ASP A 80 3.99 -10.26 -0.06
CA ASP A 80 5.26 -10.46 -0.75
C ASP A 80 4.97 -10.91 -2.18
N PRO A 81 5.00 -9.99 -3.16
CA PRO A 81 4.67 -10.31 -4.55
C PRO A 81 5.65 -11.32 -5.17
N ASP A 82 6.92 -11.30 -4.77
CA ASP A 82 7.96 -12.13 -5.36
C ASP A 82 7.85 -13.59 -4.89
N ARG A 83 7.51 -13.79 -3.62
CA ARG A 83 7.37 -15.13 -3.02
C ARG A 83 5.94 -15.65 -3.04
N GLY A 84 4.97 -14.81 -3.42
CA GLY A 84 3.56 -15.14 -3.42
C GLY A 84 3.02 -15.44 -2.02
N LEU A 85 3.47 -14.67 -1.02
CA LEU A 85 3.12 -14.86 0.38
C LEU A 85 2.27 -13.70 0.90
N VAL A 86 1.45 -14.00 1.90
CA VAL A 86 0.72 -12.99 2.67
C VAL A 86 0.78 -13.33 4.15
N GLU A 87 1.00 -12.33 4.97
CA GLU A 87 1.01 -12.44 6.43
C GLU A 87 0.02 -11.44 7.01
N GLU A 88 -0.81 -11.88 7.95
CA GLU A 88 -1.60 -10.98 8.77
C GLU A 88 -0.78 -10.56 10.00
N ARG A 89 -0.73 -9.26 10.27
CA ARG A 89 -0.07 -8.72 11.46
C ARG A 89 -1.06 -7.89 12.26
N SER A 90 -1.01 -8.07 13.58
CA SER A 90 -1.72 -7.21 14.52
C SER A 90 -1.27 -5.76 14.37
N PRO A 91 -2.16 -4.80 14.68
CA PRO A 91 -1.76 -3.42 14.84
C PRO A 91 -0.62 -3.27 15.85
N VAL A 92 0.27 -2.31 15.59
CA VAL A 92 1.34 -1.90 16.51
C VAL A 92 0.93 -0.60 17.19
#